data_AF-A0A356J0R8-F1
#
_entry.id   AF-A0A356J0R8-F1
#
_cell.length_a   1.000
_cell.length_b   1.000
_cell.length_c   1.000
_cell.angle_alpha   90.00
_cell.angle_beta   90.00
_cell.angle_gamma   90.00
#
_symmetry.space_group_name_H-M   'P 1'
#
loop_
_entity.id
_entity.type
_entity.pdbx_description
1 polymer ?
#
loop_
_entity_poly.entity_id
_entity_poly.type
_entity_poly.pdbx_seq_one_letter_code
_entity_poly.pdbx_strand_id
1 'polypeptide(L)'
;MIAEASEFHERIRSTPEGGGSITCFEAVYVPADDLTDPAVVAIFSYLDAMLVLSREKVQLGLYPAIDPLLSSSSNLDRAVVGKEHFDIAQECLKVLTKYEELRRIVAVIGVEELSKADRVLYERARKLLNFLTQPFFTAETYTGKKGQYVALRETLGGCQKIIEGRADTTPEEQFYLIGDYPEQ
;
A
#
# COMPACT_ATOMS: atom_id res chain seq x y z
N MET A 1 9.79 -23.90 -17.70
CA MET A 1 9.51 -22.74 -16.82
C MET A 1 9.11 -21.49 -17.60
N ILE A 2 10.01 -20.69 -18.21
CA ILE A 2 9.61 -19.42 -18.88
C ILE A 2 8.59 -19.65 -20.00
N ALA A 3 8.81 -20.66 -20.86
CA ALA A 3 7.88 -20.96 -21.96
C ALA A 3 6.49 -21.42 -21.47
N GLU A 4 6.44 -22.24 -20.42
CA GLU A 4 5.17 -22.74 -19.85
C GLU A 4 4.41 -21.64 -19.10
N ALA A 5 5.14 -20.76 -18.38
CA ALA A 5 4.55 -19.59 -17.74
C ALA A 5 3.96 -18.62 -18.79
N SER A 6 4.68 -18.38 -19.90
CA SER A 6 4.19 -17.54 -21.00
C SER A 6 2.91 -18.10 -21.61
N GLU A 7 2.88 -19.39 -21.95
CA GLU A 7 1.70 -20.02 -22.55
C GLU A 7 0.46 -19.92 -21.65
N PHE A 8 0.67 -20.03 -20.33
CA PHE A 8 -0.40 -19.87 -19.36
C PHE A 8 -0.88 -18.41 -19.26
N HIS A 9 0.02 -17.44 -19.03
CA HIS A 9 -0.36 -16.04 -18.81
C HIS A 9 -0.92 -15.39 -20.08
N GLU A 10 -0.48 -15.77 -21.28
CA GLU A 10 -1.03 -15.24 -22.54
C GLU A 10 -2.52 -15.58 -22.74
N ARG A 11 -3.03 -16.61 -22.06
CA ARG A 11 -4.45 -16.97 -22.07
C ARG A 11 -5.28 -16.13 -21.11
N ILE A 12 -4.64 -15.48 -20.14
CA ILE A 12 -5.28 -14.57 -19.18
C ILE A 12 -5.29 -13.18 -19.80
N ARG A 13 -6.28 -12.92 -20.66
CA ARG A 13 -6.41 -11.62 -21.31
C ARG A 13 -7.86 -11.22 -21.52
N SER A 14 -8.08 -9.92 -21.66
CA SER A 14 -9.34 -9.39 -22.16
C SER A 14 -9.40 -9.55 -23.69
N THR A 15 -10.54 -9.98 -24.21
CA THR A 15 -10.75 -10.17 -25.66
C THR A 15 -11.79 -9.17 -26.17
N PRO A 16 -11.35 -8.08 -26.84
CA PRO A 16 -12.27 -7.04 -27.33
C PRO A 16 -13.31 -7.59 -28.32
N GLU A 17 -12.89 -8.56 -29.15
CA GLU A 17 -13.70 -9.19 -30.18
C GLU A 17 -14.82 -10.07 -29.62
N GLY A 18 -14.62 -10.64 -28.42
CA GLY A 18 -15.60 -11.49 -27.73
C GLY A 18 -16.36 -10.80 -26.60
N GLY A 19 -16.05 -9.53 -26.31
CA GLY A 19 -16.62 -8.76 -25.21
C GLY A 19 -16.32 -9.31 -23.80
N GLY A 20 -15.38 -10.25 -23.67
CA GLY A 20 -15.02 -10.89 -22.41
C GLY A 20 -13.77 -10.27 -21.79
N SER A 21 -13.74 -10.20 -20.47
CA SER A 21 -12.55 -9.79 -19.70
C SER A 21 -12.30 -10.78 -18.58
N ILE A 22 -11.03 -11.16 -18.39
CA ILE A 22 -10.56 -11.97 -17.28
C ILE A 22 -9.63 -11.09 -16.45
N THR A 23 -10.00 -10.86 -15.18
CA THR A 23 -9.10 -10.25 -14.18
C THR A 23 -8.61 -11.37 -13.26
N CYS A 24 -7.31 -11.59 -13.21
CA CYS A 24 -6.71 -12.64 -12.41
C CYS A 24 -6.03 -12.08 -11.16
N PHE A 25 -6.17 -12.78 -10.04
CA PHE A 25 -5.39 -12.56 -8.82
C PHE A 25 -4.57 -13.81 -8.56
N GLU A 26 -3.25 -13.65 -8.52
CA GLU A 26 -2.31 -14.76 -8.35
C GLU A 26 -1.59 -14.64 -7.01
N ALA A 27 -1.63 -15.71 -6.22
CA ALA A 27 -0.88 -15.79 -4.97
C ALA A 27 0.50 -16.37 -5.26
N VAL A 28 1.52 -15.50 -5.31
CA VAL A 28 2.91 -15.89 -5.54
C VAL A 28 3.62 -16.06 -4.19
N TYR A 29 4.10 -17.27 -3.91
CA TYR A 29 4.94 -17.53 -2.74
C TYR A 29 6.39 -17.12 -3.04
N VAL A 30 6.95 -16.23 -2.24
CA VAL A 30 8.34 -15.75 -2.35
C VAL A 30 9.23 -16.54 -1.39
N PRO A 31 10.15 -17.39 -1.89
CA PRO A 31 11.06 -18.14 -1.03
C PRO A 31 11.98 -17.20 -0.25
N ALA A 32 12.11 -17.44 1.06
CA ALA A 32 13.02 -16.70 1.94
C ALA A 32 12.85 -15.16 1.92
N ASP A 33 11.66 -14.67 1.56
CA ASP A 33 11.37 -13.24 1.38
C ASP A 33 12.29 -12.55 0.32
N ASP A 34 12.87 -13.32 -0.63
CA ASP A 34 13.75 -12.82 -1.69
C ASP A 34 13.00 -12.53 -3.02
N LEU A 35 12.71 -11.25 -3.25
CA LEU A 35 12.07 -10.78 -4.49
C LEU A 35 12.99 -10.83 -5.72
N THR A 36 14.29 -11.09 -5.54
CA THR A 36 15.26 -11.22 -6.64
C THR A 36 15.40 -12.64 -7.15
N ASP A 37 14.66 -13.60 -6.56
CA ASP A 37 14.62 -14.97 -7.04
C ASP A 37 14.19 -15.02 -8.53
N PRO A 38 14.92 -15.75 -9.39
CA PRO A 38 14.64 -15.78 -10.83
C PRO A 38 13.23 -16.24 -11.20
N ALA A 39 12.60 -17.13 -10.41
CA ALA A 39 11.24 -17.58 -10.68
C ALA A 39 10.22 -16.49 -10.36
N VAL A 40 10.44 -15.76 -9.27
CA VAL A 40 9.63 -14.61 -8.86
C VAL A 40 9.71 -13.49 -9.90
N VAL A 41 10.93 -13.13 -10.32
CA VAL A 41 11.18 -12.12 -11.36
C VAL A 41 10.55 -12.51 -12.70
N ALA A 42 10.59 -13.78 -13.08
CA ALA A 42 9.98 -14.25 -14.32
C ALA A 42 8.45 -14.10 -14.34
N ILE A 43 7.79 -14.29 -13.20
CA ILE A 43 6.33 -14.07 -13.09
C ILE A 43 6.00 -12.58 -13.21
N PHE A 44 6.84 -11.71 -12.63
CA PHE A 44 6.60 -10.27 -12.60
C PHE A 44 6.48 -9.62 -13.97
N SER A 45 7.16 -10.14 -15.00
CA SER A 45 7.03 -9.59 -16.35
C SER A 45 5.65 -9.77 -16.98
N TYR A 46 4.80 -10.62 -16.41
CA TYR A 46 3.45 -10.90 -16.89
C TYR A 46 2.35 -10.20 -16.09
N LEU A 47 2.70 -9.55 -14.96
CA LEU A 47 1.72 -8.94 -14.06
C LEU A 47 1.62 -7.43 -14.29
N ASP A 48 0.39 -6.93 -14.43
CA ASP A 48 0.11 -5.49 -14.51
C ASP A 48 0.29 -4.77 -13.16
N ALA A 49 0.05 -5.49 -12.06
CA ALA A 49 0.17 -4.94 -10.72
C ALA A 49 0.66 -6.01 -9.75
N MET A 50 1.38 -5.56 -8.73
CA MET A 50 1.93 -6.40 -7.67
C MET A 50 1.60 -5.79 -6.31
N LEU A 51 1.06 -6.63 -5.44
CA LEU A 51 0.82 -6.32 -4.03
C LEU A 51 1.76 -7.17 -3.18
N VAL A 52 2.82 -6.55 -2.67
CA VAL A 52 3.82 -7.25 -1.85
C VAL A 52 3.33 -7.27 -0.40
N LEU A 53 3.16 -8.47 0.16
CA LEU A 53 2.82 -8.66 1.57
C LEU A 53 4.12 -8.82 2.39
N SER A 54 4.37 -7.91 3.32
CA SER A 54 5.63 -7.86 4.07
C SER A 54 5.46 -8.39 5.50
N ARG A 55 6.39 -9.26 5.89
CA ARG A 55 6.52 -9.75 7.27
C ARG A 55 6.73 -8.62 8.27
N GLU A 56 7.43 -7.57 7.87
CA GLU A 56 7.69 -6.42 8.72
C GLU A 56 6.40 -5.67 9.06
N LYS A 57 5.50 -5.48 8.09
CA LYS A 57 4.20 -4.84 8.33
C LYS A 57 3.32 -5.68 9.25
N VAL A 58 3.38 -7.01 9.13
CA VAL A 58 2.73 -7.94 10.08
C VAL A 58 3.26 -7.77 11.51
N GLN A 59 4.58 -7.66 11.69
CA GLN A 59 5.18 -7.45 13.01
C GLN A 59 4.75 -6.13 13.67
N LEU A 60 4.47 -5.11 12.86
CA LEU A 60 3.90 -3.84 13.31
C LEU A 60 2.37 -3.91 13.55
N GLY A 61 1.74 -5.05 13.29
CA GLY A 61 0.29 -5.23 13.45
C GLY A 61 -0.55 -4.51 12.38
N LEU A 62 0.05 -4.14 11.25
CA LEU A 62 -0.62 -3.43 10.16
C LEU A 62 -1.31 -4.44 9.23
N TYR A 63 -2.64 -4.33 9.11
CA TYR A 63 -3.46 -5.20 8.26
C TYR A 63 -4.36 -4.39 7.32
N PRO A 64 -4.35 -4.66 6.00
CA PRO A 64 -3.52 -5.66 5.32
C PRO A 64 -2.04 -5.30 5.33
N ALA A 65 -1.17 -6.31 5.38
CA ALA A 65 0.28 -6.15 5.48
C ALA A 65 0.96 -5.81 4.15
N ILE A 66 0.33 -4.95 3.35
CA ILE A 66 0.83 -4.52 2.04
C ILE A 66 1.98 -3.54 2.26
N ASP A 67 3.11 -3.78 1.60
CA ASP A 67 4.21 -2.83 1.55
C ASP A 67 3.99 -1.86 0.38
N PRO A 68 3.67 -0.57 0.64
CA PRO A 68 3.38 0.40 -0.41
C PRO A 68 4.60 0.80 -1.23
N LEU A 69 5.83 0.60 -0.72
CA LEU A 69 7.06 0.96 -1.43
C LEU A 69 7.57 -0.17 -2.33
N LEU A 70 7.23 -1.42 -2.00
CA LEU A 70 7.56 -2.60 -2.83
C LEU A 70 6.43 -2.99 -3.79
N SER A 71 5.21 -2.55 -3.53
CA SER A 71 4.07 -2.76 -4.42
C SER A 71 4.07 -1.78 -5.59
N SER A 72 3.56 -2.20 -6.75
CA SER A 72 3.52 -1.37 -7.95
C SER A 72 2.33 -1.73 -8.86
N SER A 73 1.99 -0.82 -9.78
CA SER A 73 0.92 -1.01 -10.76
C SER A 73 1.20 -0.20 -12.00
N SER A 74 1.10 -0.83 -13.18
CA SER A 74 1.17 -0.17 -14.48
C SER A 74 0.04 0.84 -14.69
N ASN A 75 -1.09 0.64 -13.99
CA ASN A 75 -2.24 1.53 -14.03
C ASN A 75 -2.07 2.78 -13.17
N LEU A 76 -1.03 2.88 -12.32
CA LEU A 76 -0.71 4.12 -11.60
C LEU A 76 -0.03 5.12 -12.54
N ASP A 77 -0.76 5.54 -13.56
CA ASP A 77 -0.36 6.52 -14.55
C ASP A 77 -1.40 7.64 -14.62
N ARG A 78 -0.94 8.89 -14.79
CA ARG A 78 -1.81 10.07 -14.82
C ARG A 78 -2.88 10.00 -15.92
N ALA A 79 -2.61 9.33 -17.04
CA ALA A 79 -3.57 9.13 -18.12
C ALA A 79 -4.66 8.09 -17.79
N VAL A 80 -4.38 7.17 -16.85
CA VAL A 80 -5.30 6.09 -16.46
C VAL A 80 -6.13 6.50 -15.24
N VAL A 81 -5.48 6.91 -14.15
CA VAL A 81 -6.16 7.23 -12.88
C VAL A 81 -6.52 8.72 -12.73
N GLY A 82 -6.06 9.56 -13.64
CA GLY A 82 -6.21 11.01 -13.57
C GLY A 82 -5.17 11.69 -12.68
N LYS A 83 -5.09 13.02 -12.80
CA LYS A 83 -4.07 13.84 -12.13
C LYS A 83 -4.17 13.78 -10.60
N GLU A 84 -5.36 13.93 -10.05
CA GLU A 84 -5.57 14.02 -8.60
C GLU A 84 -5.12 12.75 -7.88
N HIS A 85 -5.59 11.59 -8.35
CA HIS A 85 -5.18 10.30 -7.79
C HIS A 85 -3.67 10.11 -7.91
N PHE A 86 -3.11 10.32 -9.11
CA PHE A 86 -1.68 10.15 -9.34
C PHE A 86 -0.84 11.05 -8.41
N ASP A 87 -1.17 12.33 -8.30
CA ASP A 87 -0.42 13.29 -7.50
C ASP A 87 -0.49 12.92 -6.00
N ILE A 88 -1.68 12.56 -5.48
CA ILE A 88 -1.84 12.11 -4.08
C ILE A 88 -1.02 10.84 -3.81
N ALA A 89 -1.07 9.85 -4.71
CA ALA A 89 -0.31 8.62 -4.55
C ALA A 89 1.20 8.86 -4.55
N GLN A 90 1.71 9.75 -5.43
CA GLN A 90 3.12 10.12 -5.45
C GLN A 90 3.55 10.82 -4.17
N GLU A 91 2.73 11.70 -3.61
CA GLU A 91 3.03 12.35 -2.33
C GLU A 91 3.01 11.34 -1.16
N CYS A 92 2.07 10.38 -1.13
CA CYS A 92 2.09 9.27 -0.18
C CYS A 92 3.42 8.51 -0.25
N LEU A 93 3.86 8.12 -1.45
CA LEU A 93 5.10 7.37 -1.66
C LEU A 93 6.33 8.17 -1.22
N LYS A 94 6.37 9.48 -1.49
CA LYS A 94 7.46 10.36 -1.03
C LYS A 94 7.54 10.42 0.49
N VAL A 95 6.41 10.63 1.16
CA VAL A 95 6.32 10.67 2.62
C VAL A 95 6.77 9.34 3.23
N LEU A 96 6.31 8.22 2.68
CA LEU A 96 6.67 6.87 3.15
C LEU A 96 8.14 6.53 2.89
N THR A 97 8.69 6.93 1.75
CA THR A 97 10.12 6.78 1.45
C THR A 97 10.97 7.54 2.47
N LYS A 98 10.60 8.79 2.73
CA LYS A 98 11.32 9.61 3.70
C LYS A 98 11.18 9.07 5.12
N TYR A 99 10.02 8.51 5.46
CA TYR A 99 9.83 7.81 6.73
C TYR A 99 10.79 6.63 6.91
N GLU A 100 10.99 5.80 5.89
CA GLU A 100 11.93 4.66 5.97
C GLU A 100 13.38 5.11 6.19
N GLU A 101 13.80 6.23 5.57
CA GLU A 101 15.11 6.85 5.84
C GLU A 101 15.23 7.30 7.30
N LEU A 102 14.21 8.03 7.79
CA LEU A 102 14.19 8.59 9.13
C LEU A 102 14.06 7.49 10.20
N ARG A 103 13.29 6.43 9.95
CA ARG A 103 13.09 5.32 10.89
C ARG A 103 14.40 4.62 11.24
N ARG A 104 15.30 4.45 10.27
CA ARG A 104 16.64 3.89 10.51
C ARG A 104 17.47 4.77 11.43
N ILE A 105 17.40 6.09 11.26
CA ILE A 105 18.07 7.06 12.11
C ILE A 105 17.47 7.01 13.51
N VAL A 106 16.15 7.11 13.62
CA VAL A 106 15.39 7.06 14.88
C VAL A 106 15.69 5.81 15.69
N ALA A 107 15.85 4.65 15.04
CA ALA A 107 16.20 3.40 15.72
C ALA A 107 17.57 3.43 16.43
N VAL A 108 18.48 4.33 16.01
CA VAL A 108 19.83 4.46 16.59
C VAL A 108 19.91 5.59 17.62
N ILE A 109 19.37 6.77 17.29
CA ILE A 109 19.57 8.00 18.10
C ILE A 109 18.29 8.51 18.78
N GLY A 110 17.12 7.99 18.43
CA GLY A 110 15.83 8.44 18.95
C GLY A 110 15.17 9.55 18.12
N VAL A 111 13.88 9.79 18.37
CA VAL A 111 13.06 10.77 17.62
C VAL A 111 13.43 12.23 17.94
N GLU A 112 13.96 12.49 19.14
CA GLU A 112 14.24 13.87 19.59
C GLU A 112 15.38 14.54 18.82
N GLU A 113 16.25 13.76 18.19
CA GLU A 113 17.37 14.24 17.38
C GLU A 113 16.98 14.64 15.95
N LEU A 114 15.72 14.37 15.55
CA LEU A 114 15.23 14.80 14.25
C LEU A 114 15.02 16.31 14.20
N SER A 115 15.25 16.91 13.02
CA SER A 115 14.84 18.29 12.78
C SER A 115 13.33 18.43 12.98
N LYS A 116 12.85 19.63 13.31
CA LYS A 116 11.39 19.88 13.49
C LYS A 116 10.59 19.47 12.25
N ALA A 117 11.14 19.71 11.05
CA ALA A 117 10.48 19.35 9.80
C ALA A 117 10.44 17.82 9.60
N ASP A 118 11.55 17.12 9.86
CA ASP A 118 11.62 15.66 9.74
C ASP A 118 10.72 14.97 10.76
N ARG A 119 10.63 15.52 11.98
CA ARG A 119 9.73 15.00 13.02
C ARG A 119 8.26 15.09 12.59
N VAL A 120 7.82 16.22 12.04
CA VAL A 120 6.45 16.37 11.52
C VAL A 120 6.19 15.37 10.40
N LEU A 121 7.13 15.22 9.45
CA LEU A 121 6.99 14.25 8.37
C LEU A 121 6.91 12.81 8.91
N TYR A 122 7.79 12.47 9.85
CA TYR A 122 7.83 11.15 10.49
C TYR A 122 6.50 10.82 11.18
N GLU A 123 5.93 11.77 11.93
CA GLU A 123 4.63 11.61 12.59
C GLU A 123 3.48 11.49 11.58
N ARG A 124 3.45 12.29 10.51
CA ARG A 124 2.46 12.16 9.43
C ARG A 124 2.55 10.82 8.72
N ALA A 125 3.76 10.31 8.48
CA ALA A 125 3.96 9.01 7.85
C ALA A 125 3.46 7.85 8.73
N ARG A 126 3.66 7.91 10.05
CA ARG A 126 3.07 6.92 10.98
C ARG A 126 1.55 6.93 10.94
N LYS A 127 0.93 8.12 10.93
CA LYS A 127 -0.53 8.27 10.76
C LYS A 127 -1.00 7.71 9.43
N LEU A 128 -0.27 7.96 8.35
CA LEU A 128 -0.57 7.42 7.03
C LEU A 128 -0.49 5.90 7.00
N LEU A 129 0.56 5.30 7.59
CA LEU A 129 0.69 3.84 7.71
C LEU A 129 -0.46 3.21 8.49
N ASN A 130 -0.87 3.83 9.60
CA ASN A 130 -2.05 3.38 10.34
C ASN A 130 -3.32 3.54 9.51
N PHE A 131 -3.50 4.67 8.82
CA PHE A 131 -4.67 4.92 7.98
C PHE A 131 -4.83 3.93 6.81
N LEU A 132 -3.71 3.43 6.27
CA LEU A 132 -3.73 2.40 5.23
C LEU A 132 -4.17 1.01 5.75
N THR A 133 -4.37 0.85 7.07
CA THR A 133 -4.95 -0.37 7.63
C THR A 133 -6.47 -0.35 7.54
N GLN A 134 -7.08 -1.51 7.28
CA GLN A 134 -8.52 -1.62 7.07
C GLN A 134 -9.08 -2.90 7.71
N PRO A 135 -10.18 -2.81 8.49
CA PRO A 135 -10.85 -3.99 9.01
C PRO A 135 -11.55 -4.73 7.87
N PHE A 136 -11.24 -6.02 7.72
CA PHE A 136 -11.83 -6.87 6.69
C PHE A 136 -13.10 -7.57 7.18
N PHE A 137 -14.12 -7.66 6.32
CA PHE A 137 -15.36 -8.39 6.60
C PHE A 137 -15.11 -9.87 6.96
N THR A 138 -14.11 -10.49 6.34
CA THR A 138 -13.73 -11.89 6.62
C THR A 138 -12.97 -12.06 7.93
N ALA A 139 -12.44 -10.97 8.49
CA ALA A 139 -11.64 -10.96 9.70
C ALA A 139 -12.41 -10.50 10.95
N GLU A 140 -13.71 -10.19 10.83
CA GLU A 140 -14.52 -9.69 11.96
C GLU A 140 -14.49 -10.61 13.17
N THR A 141 -14.61 -11.93 12.95
CA THR A 141 -14.60 -12.95 14.00
C THR A 141 -13.28 -12.98 14.79
N TYR A 142 -12.17 -12.59 14.18
CA TYR A 142 -10.84 -12.62 14.80
C TYR A 142 -10.42 -11.27 15.36
N THR A 143 -10.83 -10.18 14.72
CA THR A 143 -10.44 -8.81 15.11
C THR A 143 -11.43 -8.17 16.08
N GLY A 144 -12.69 -8.64 16.12
CA GLY A 144 -13.77 -8.01 16.86
C GLY A 144 -14.19 -6.64 16.29
N LYS A 145 -13.56 -6.18 15.20
CA LYS A 145 -13.90 -4.95 14.48
C LYS A 145 -14.78 -5.30 13.29
N LYS A 146 -15.83 -4.50 13.07
CA LYS A 146 -16.66 -4.64 11.87
C LYS A 146 -15.86 -4.28 10.63
N GLY A 147 -16.02 -5.08 9.59
CA GLY A 147 -15.43 -4.85 8.29
C GLY A 147 -16.00 -3.60 7.66
N GLN A 148 -15.17 -2.91 6.90
CA GLN A 148 -15.55 -1.67 6.25
C GLN A 148 -15.13 -1.68 4.80
N TYR A 149 -16.02 -1.19 3.93
CA TYR A 149 -15.69 -0.88 2.54
C TYR A 149 -15.45 0.62 2.45
N VAL A 150 -14.35 1.01 1.81
CA VAL A 150 -13.95 2.42 1.65
C VAL A 150 -13.94 2.72 0.15
N ALA A 151 -14.67 3.75 -0.26
CA ALA A 151 -14.69 4.16 -1.64
C ALA A 151 -13.44 5.00 -1.97
N LEU A 152 -13.08 5.04 -3.27
CA LEU A 152 -11.82 5.61 -3.74
C LEU A 152 -11.66 7.08 -3.34
N ARG A 153 -12.75 7.86 -3.41
CA ARG A 153 -12.72 9.30 -3.13
C ARG A 153 -12.39 9.57 -1.66
N GLU A 154 -12.91 8.75 -0.77
CA GLU A 154 -12.71 8.81 0.68
C GLU A 154 -11.28 8.40 1.02
N THR A 155 -10.74 7.37 0.37
CA THR A 155 -9.32 6.99 0.50
C THR A 155 -8.39 8.14 0.10
N LEU A 156 -8.60 8.72 -1.10
CA LEU A 156 -7.78 9.82 -1.60
C LEU A 156 -7.87 11.05 -0.70
N GLY A 157 -9.10 11.44 -0.31
CA GLY A 157 -9.32 12.56 0.58
C GLY A 157 -8.67 12.36 1.96
N GLY A 158 -8.72 11.15 2.52
CA GLY A 158 -8.06 10.82 3.78
C GLY A 158 -6.54 10.94 3.69
N CYS A 159 -5.94 10.33 2.68
CA CYS A 159 -4.50 10.43 2.41
C CYS A 159 -4.05 11.89 2.27
N GLN A 160 -4.78 12.68 1.47
CA GLN A 160 -4.48 14.09 1.26
C GLN A 160 -4.55 14.90 2.56
N LYS A 161 -5.60 14.73 3.38
CA LYS A 161 -5.75 15.43 4.66
C LYS A 161 -4.59 15.14 5.62
N ILE A 162 -4.11 13.89 5.66
CA ILE A 162 -2.96 13.49 6.48
C ILE A 162 -1.67 14.14 5.98
N ILE A 163 -1.41 14.10 4.67
CA ILE A 163 -0.20 14.68 4.07
C ILE A 163 -0.17 16.21 4.25
N GLU A 164 -1.31 16.89 4.09
CA GLU A 164 -1.45 18.34 4.27
C GLU A 164 -1.32 18.78 5.75
N GLY A 165 -1.35 17.84 6.71
CA GLY A 165 -1.22 18.13 8.13
C GLY A 165 -2.51 18.46 8.86
N ARG A 166 -3.67 18.23 8.25
CA ARG A 166 -4.96 18.43 8.92
C ARG A 166 -5.16 17.47 10.09
N ALA A 167 -4.40 16.38 10.11
CA ALA A 167 -4.38 15.35 11.15
C ALA A 167 -3.26 15.56 12.19
N ASP A 168 -2.49 16.66 12.16
CA ASP A 168 -1.27 16.80 12.98
C ASP A 168 -1.52 16.74 14.49
N THR A 169 -2.65 17.28 14.95
CA THR A 169 -3.06 17.26 16.36
C THR A 169 -3.68 15.94 16.81
N THR A 170 -4.04 15.07 15.88
CA THR A 170 -4.72 13.81 16.17
C THR A 170 -3.69 12.71 16.45
N PRO A 171 -3.83 11.93 17.54
CA PRO A 171 -2.98 10.77 17.82
C PRO A 171 -3.01 9.73 16.70
N GLU A 172 -1.90 9.03 16.46
CA GLU A 172 -1.79 8.08 15.35
C GLU A 172 -2.65 6.83 15.53
N GLU A 173 -2.96 6.46 16.77
CA GLU A 173 -3.78 5.31 17.13
C GLU A 173 -5.23 5.48 16.65
N GLN A 174 -5.68 6.72 16.49
CA GLN A 174 -7.01 7.03 15.94
C GLN A 174 -7.11 6.74 14.45
N PHE A 175 -5.99 6.49 13.76
CA PHE A 175 -5.99 6.08 12.36
C PHE A 175 -5.93 4.57 12.18
N TYR A 176 -5.85 3.78 13.25
CA TYR A 176 -5.66 2.33 13.16
C TYR A 176 -6.97 1.54 12.99
N LEU A 177 -7.08 0.82 11.87
CA LEU A 177 -8.23 -0.01 11.47
C LEU A 177 -9.56 0.75 11.59
N ILE A 178 -9.60 1.94 10.99
CA ILE A 178 -10.79 2.81 10.96
C ILE A 178 -11.55 2.78 9.64
N GLY A 179 -10.93 2.26 8.57
CA GLY A 179 -11.53 2.28 7.23
C GLY A 179 -11.43 3.68 6.60
N ASP A 180 -12.44 4.52 6.79
CA ASP A 180 -12.49 5.87 6.22
C ASP A 180 -11.96 6.94 7.19
N TYR A 181 -11.57 8.09 6.63
CA TYR A 181 -11.08 9.20 7.45
C TYR A 181 -12.28 9.83 8.20
N PRO A 182 -12.27 9.90 9.55
CA PRO A 182 -13.40 10.43 10.30
C PRO A 182 -13.66 11.89 9.92
N GLU A 183 -14.89 12.20 9.53
CA GLU A 183 -15.34 13.59 9.40
C GLU A 183 -15.39 14.20 10.80
N GLN A 184 -14.45 15.11 11.10
CA GLN A 184 -14.52 15.99 12.27
C GLN A 184 -15.44 17.18 11.98
#